data_AF-A0A661LUW6-F1
#
_entry.id   AF-A0A661LUW6-F1
#
_cell.length_a   1.000
_cell.length_b   1.000
_cell.length_c   1.000
_cell.angle_alpha   90.00
_cell.angle_beta   90.00
_cell.angle_gamma   90.00
#
_symmetry.space_group_name_H-M   'P 1'
#
loop_
_entity.id
_entity.type
_entity.pdbx_description
1 polymer ?
#
loop_
_entity_poly.entity_id
_entity_poly.type
_entity_poly.pdbx_seq_one_letter_code
_entity_poly.pdbx_strand_id
1 'polypeptide(L)'
;MERQALLRKTNHLAVAGFLLPFAAAAVVGLLVLGTDGAWRRPLFLIPYLTLIPLLLIGGLVCAVKSLPLIERLNDKDYAYAGIVLNILFLLIYALGFAIGLFRVLAGLGS
;
A
#
# COMPACT_ATOMS: atom_id res chain seq x y z
N MET A 1 -33.40 -21.49 -7.67
CA MET A 1 -32.26 -20.71 -8.19
C MET A 1 -31.33 -20.29 -7.04
N GLU A 2 -30.80 -21.24 -6.25
CA GLU A 2 -30.10 -20.91 -4.98
C GLU A 2 -28.73 -21.59 -4.80
N ARG A 3 -28.28 -22.43 -5.75
CA ARG A 3 -27.01 -23.16 -5.60
C ARG A 3 -25.79 -22.54 -6.31
N GLN A 4 -25.96 -21.44 -7.05
CA GLN A 4 -24.84 -20.80 -7.76
C GLN A 4 -24.13 -19.68 -6.98
N ALA A 5 -24.63 -19.32 -5.78
CA ALA A 5 -24.01 -18.29 -4.94
C ALA A 5 -22.75 -18.77 -4.19
N LEU A 6 -22.55 -20.08 -4.05
CA LEU A 6 -21.53 -20.65 -3.13
C LEU A 6 -20.12 -20.77 -3.71
N LEU A 7 -19.92 -20.59 -5.02
CA LEU A 7 -18.59 -20.66 -5.66
C LEU A 7 -18.34 -19.45 -6.56
N ARG A 8 -18.66 -18.24 -6.08
CA ARG A 8 -18.22 -17.03 -6.76
C ARG A 8 -16.71 -16.90 -6.59
N LYS A 9 -15.98 -17.15 -7.69
CA LYS A 9 -14.51 -17.08 -7.70
C LYS A 9 -14.07 -15.68 -7.27
N THR A 10 -13.31 -15.58 -6.19
CA THR A 10 -12.85 -14.29 -5.68
C THR A 10 -11.83 -13.67 -6.63
N ASN A 11 -11.95 -12.37 -6.88
CA ASN A 11 -10.92 -11.63 -7.57
C ASN A 11 -9.75 -11.36 -6.62
N HIS A 12 -8.82 -12.32 -6.54
CA HIS A 12 -7.65 -12.20 -5.66
C HIS A 12 -6.79 -10.96 -5.98
N LEU A 13 -6.83 -10.45 -7.22
CA LEU A 13 -6.11 -9.24 -7.59
C LEU A 13 -6.73 -7.99 -6.96
N ALA A 14 -8.05 -7.87 -6.96
CA ALA A 14 -8.71 -6.73 -6.31
C ALA A 14 -8.54 -6.76 -4.79
N VAL A 15 -8.65 -7.95 -4.19
CA VAL A 15 -8.41 -8.12 -2.75
C VAL A 15 -6.96 -7.77 -2.40
N ALA A 16 -5.99 -8.27 -3.17
CA ALA A 16 -4.58 -7.92 -2.97
C ALA A 16 -4.34 -6.42 -3.15
N GLY A 17 -4.91 -5.82 -4.20
CA GLY A 17 -4.82 -4.38 -4.46
C GLY A 17 -5.40 -3.55 -3.31
N PHE A 18 -6.51 -4.00 -2.71
CA PHE A 18 -7.11 -3.36 -1.54
C PHE A 18 -6.26 -3.53 -0.27
N LEU A 19 -5.68 -4.70 -0.02
CA LEU A 19 -4.99 -5.01 1.24
C LEU A 19 -3.53 -4.52 1.31
N LEU A 20 -2.83 -4.49 0.18
CA LEU A 20 -1.42 -4.09 0.10
C LEU A 20 -1.09 -2.69 0.70
N PRO A 21 -1.91 -1.63 0.54
CA PRO A 21 -1.64 -0.36 1.21
C PRO A 21 -1.71 -0.46 2.74
N PHE A 22 -2.60 -1.27 3.31
CA PHE A 22 -2.64 -1.48 4.76
C PHE A 22 -1.43 -2.28 5.26
N ALA A 23 -0.99 -3.27 4.49
CA ALA A 23 0.26 -3.99 4.78
C ALA A 23 1.45 -3.02 4.78
N ALA A 24 1.52 -2.10 3.81
CA ALA A 24 2.54 -1.06 3.77
C ALA A 24 2.50 -0.16 5.02
N ALA A 25 1.33 0.31 5.43
CA ALA A 25 1.20 1.11 6.65
C ALA A 25 1.57 0.34 7.92
N ALA A 26 1.21 -0.95 8.02
CA ALA A 26 1.62 -1.80 9.13
C ALA A 26 3.15 -1.93 9.21
N VAL A 27 3.81 -2.15 8.07
CA VAL A 27 5.28 -2.19 7.99
C VAL A 27 5.88 -0.86 8.41
N VAL A 28 5.38 0.28 7.91
CA VAL A 28 5.85 1.61 8.33
C VAL A 28 5.68 1.80 9.84
N GLY A 29 4.54 1.41 10.41
CA GLY A 29 4.29 1.47 11.86
C GLY A 29 5.32 0.66 12.65
N LEU A 30 5.61 -0.57 12.21
CA LEU A 30 6.63 -1.41 12.83
C LEU A 30 8.04 -0.82 12.70
N LEU A 31 8.37 -0.21 11.56
CA LEU A 31 9.66 0.47 11.38
C LEU A 31 9.79 1.65 12.34
N VAL A 32 8.75 2.49 12.44
CA VAL A 32 8.74 3.64 13.37
C VAL A 32 8.93 3.19 14.81
N LEU A 33 8.19 2.16 15.24
CA LEU A 33 8.30 1.62 16.60
C LEU A 33 9.66 0.94 16.84
N GLY A 34 10.11 0.11 15.90
CA GLY A 34 11.35 -0.68 16.03
C GLY A 34 12.64 0.13 15.91
N THR A 35 12.57 1.36 15.40
CA THR A 35 13.73 2.25 15.34
C THR A 35 13.61 3.48 16.23
N ASP A 36 12.61 3.54 17.12
CA ASP A 36 12.33 4.72 17.96
C ASP A 36 12.18 6.01 17.15
N GLY A 37 11.62 5.89 15.94
CA GLY A 37 11.54 7.00 14.98
C GLY A 37 12.89 7.48 14.43
N ALA A 38 14.00 6.76 14.61
CA ALA A 38 15.31 7.14 14.07
C ALA A 38 15.41 6.91 12.56
N TRP A 39 14.97 7.90 11.78
CA TRP A 39 14.90 7.90 10.31
C TRP A 39 16.23 7.62 9.61
N ARG A 40 17.37 7.92 10.24
CA ARG A 40 18.70 7.72 9.64
C ARG A 40 19.21 6.28 9.76
N ARG A 41 18.57 5.44 10.58
CA ARG A 41 19.01 4.07 10.76
C ARG A 41 18.78 3.29 9.45
N PRO A 42 19.76 2.51 8.97
CA PRO A 42 19.58 1.67 7.78
C PRO A 42 18.40 0.71 7.90
N LEU A 43 18.13 0.23 9.12
CA LEU A 43 16.97 -0.61 9.44
C LEU A 43 15.62 0.07 9.14
N PHE A 44 15.55 1.40 9.24
CA PHE A 44 14.38 2.18 8.82
C PHE A 44 14.43 2.47 7.31
N LEU A 45 15.54 3.02 6.83
CA LEU A 45 15.67 3.54 5.45
C LEU A 45 15.52 2.47 4.39
N ILE A 46 16.17 1.31 4.55
CA ILE A 46 16.21 0.29 3.50
C ILE A 46 14.79 -0.23 3.23
N PRO A 47 14.02 -0.72 4.22
CA PRO A 47 12.65 -1.17 3.96
C PRO A 47 11.72 -0.01 3.57
N TYR A 48 11.90 1.18 4.16
CA TYR A 48 11.10 2.35 3.82
C TYR A 48 11.25 2.75 2.34
N LEU A 49 12.46 2.72 1.79
CA LEU A 49 12.74 3.12 0.39
C LEU A 49 12.52 2.00 -0.63
N THR A 50 12.45 0.75 -0.19
CA THR A 50 12.32 -0.41 -1.10
C THR A 50 10.98 -1.11 -0.93
N LEU A 51 10.75 -1.71 0.23
CA LEU A 51 9.57 -2.54 0.51
C LEU A 51 8.27 -1.72 0.43
N ILE A 52 8.24 -0.49 0.97
CA ILE A 52 7.02 0.32 0.97
C ILE A 52 6.60 0.72 -0.46
N PRO A 53 7.46 1.29 -1.32
CA PRO A 53 7.14 1.50 -2.73
C PRO A 53 6.72 0.23 -3.46
N LEU A 54 7.39 -0.90 -3.20
CA LEU A 54 7.04 -2.18 -3.83
C LEU A 54 5.63 -2.65 -3.45
N LEU A 55 5.24 -2.53 -2.18
CA LEU A 55 3.90 -2.89 -1.72
C LEU A 55 2.83 -1.97 -2.34
N LEU A 56 3.06 -0.65 -2.36
CA LEU A 56 2.10 0.32 -2.89
C LEU A 56 1.97 0.27 -4.42
N ILE A 57 3.08 0.17 -5.14
CA ILE A 57 3.06 0.01 -6.61
C ILE A 57 2.49 -1.37 -6.96
N GLY A 58 2.87 -2.42 -6.23
CA GLY A 58 2.31 -3.76 -6.40
C GLY A 58 0.79 -3.77 -6.19
N GLY A 59 0.31 -3.11 -5.13
CA GLY A 59 -1.12 -2.96 -4.84
C GLY A 59 -1.87 -2.23 -5.94
N LEU A 60 -1.30 -1.12 -6.44
CA LEU A 60 -1.87 -0.38 -7.55
C LEU A 60 -1.93 -1.23 -8.84
N VAL A 61 -0.86 -1.97 -9.17
CA VAL A 61 -0.85 -2.87 -10.33
C VAL A 61 -1.89 -3.97 -10.20
N CYS A 62 -2.02 -4.58 -9.01
CA CYS A 62 -3.06 -5.57 -8.73
C CYS A 62 -4.47 -4.99 -8.92
N ALA A 63 -4.73 -3.79 -8.40
CA ALA A 63 -6.03 -3.14 -8.51
C ALA A 63 -6.36 -2.70 -9.95
N VAL A 64 -5.37 -2.25 -10.73
CA VAL A 64 -5.58 -1.94 -12.16
C VAL A 64 -5.83 -3.20 -12.97
N LYS A 65 -5.04 -4.27 -12.73
CA LYS A 65 -5.23 -5.57 -13.39
C LYS A 65 -6.53 -6.26 -13.01
N SER A 66 -7.17 -5.86 -11.91
CA SER A 66 -8.46 -6.40 -11.50
C SER A 66 -9.64 -5.77 -12.24
N LEU A 67 -9.46 -4.59 -12.87
CA LEU A 67 -10.54 -3.88 -13.59
C LEU A 67 -11.25 -4.72 -14.67
N PRO A 68 -10.54 -5.44 -15.57
CA PRO A 68 -11.19 -6.25 -16.60
C PRO A 68 -11.96 -7.45 -16.05
N LEU A 69 -11.72 -7.81 -14.77
CA LEU A 69 -12.35 -8.95 -14.10
C LEU A 69 -13.64 -8.56 -13.37
N ILE A 70 -13.91 -7.25 -13.20
CA ILE A 70 -15.08 -6.75 -12.46
C ILE A 70 -16.38 -7.27 -13.06
N GLU A 71 -16.52 -7.28 -14.39
CA GLU A 71 -17.75 -7.77 -15.04
C GLU A 71 -18.03 -9.26 -14.74
N ARG A 72 -16.97 -10.04 -14.53
CA ARG A 72 -17.05 -11.49 -14.31
C ARG A 72 -17.16 -11.86 -12.82
N LEU A 73 -16.47 -11.12 -11.95
CA LEU A 73 -16.30 -11.46 -10.53
C LEU A 73 -17.03 -10.47 -9.59
N ASN A 74 -17.55 -9.36 -10.12
CA ASN A 74 -18.37 -8.31 -9.50
C ASN A 74 -17.88 -7.93 -8.10
N ASP A 75 -16.63 -7.53 -8.07
CA ASP A 75 -15.81 -7.09 -6.95
C ASP A 75 -15.42 -5.60 -7.10
N LYS A 76 -16.37 -4.83 -7.64
CA LYS A 76 -16.23 -3.42 -7.99
C LYS A 76 -15.64 -2.58 -6.85
N ASP A 77 -16.15 -2.78 -5.65
CA ASP A 77 -15.77 -1.99 -4.48
C ASP A 77 -14.30 -2.22 -4.10
N TYR A 78 -13.82 -3.46 -4.15
CA TYR A 78 -12.42 -3.78 -3.87
C TYR A 78 -11.48 -3.20 -4.93
N ALA A 79 -11.84 -3.27 -6.21
CA ALA A 79 -11.01 -2.76 -7.29
C ALA A 79 -10.86 -1.23 -7.21
N TYR A 80 -11.98 -0.50 -7.09
CA TYR A 80 -11.93 0.96 -7.01
C TYR A 80 -11.35 1.45 -5.68
N ALA A 81 -11.74 0.85 -4.55
CA ALA A 81 -11.14 1.20 -3.26
C ALA A 81 -9.65 0.91 -3.26
N GLY A 82 -9.21 -0.22 -3.85
CA GLY A 82 -7.80 -0.55 -4.01
C GLY A 82 -7.04 0.52 -4.77
N ILE A 83 -7.54 0.98 -5.92
CA ILE A 83 -6.90 2.07 -6.68
C ILE A 83 -6.80 3.35 -5.83
N VAL A 84 -7.93 3.78 -5.24
CA VAL A 84 -7.98 5.02 -4.45
C VAL A 84 -7.03 4.95 -3.25
N LEU A 85 -7.02 3.83 -2.51
CA LEU A 85 -6.17 3.65 -1.34
C LEU A 85 -4.69 3.61 -1.69
N ASN A 86 -4.30 2.91 -2.75
CA ASN A 86 -2.88 2.90 -3.15
C ASN A 86 -2.42 4.29 -3.58
N ILE A 87 -3.23 5.04 -4.33
CA ILE A 87 -2.91 6.42 -4.70
C ILE A 87 -2.78 7.29 -3.45
N LEU A 88 -3.76 7.23 -2.54
CA LEU A 88 -3.74 7.99 -1.29
C LEU A 88 -2.47 7.67 -0.48
N PHE A 89 -2.13 6.38 -0.32
CA PHE A 89 -0.98 5.97 0.47
C PHE A 89 0.34 6.30 -0.21
N LEU A 90 0.40 6.30 -1.55
CA LEU A 90 1.55 6.81 -2.31
C LEU A 90 1.76 8.30 -2.06
N LEU A 91 0.69 9.10 -2.03
CA LEU A 91 0.76 10.52 -1.71
C LEU A 91 1.23 10.74 -0.27
N ILE A 92 0.69 10.00 0.69
CA ILE A 92 1.12 10.05 2.10
C ILE A 92 2.60 9.65 2.23
N TYR A 93 3.02 8.59 1.54
CA TYR A 93 4.41 8.14 1.50
C TYR A 93 5.32 9.22 0.94
N ALA A 94 4.97 9.80 -0.22
CA ALA A 94 5.76 10.85 -0.87
C ALA A 94 5.87 12.10 0.02
N LEU A 95 4.77 12.51 0.65
CA LEU A 95 4.76 13.64 1.58
C LEU A 95 5.62 13.35 2.82
N GLY A 96 5.47 12.18 3.42
CA GLY A 96 6.26 11.74 4.57
C GLY A 96 7.76 11.71 4.26
N PHE A 97 8.13 11.16 3.10
CA PHE A 97 9.51 11.16 2.62
C PHE A 97 10.03 12.59 2.39
N ALA A 98 9.24 13.46 1.74
CA ALA A 98 9.63 14.85 1.50
C ALA A 98 9.87 15.63 2.81
N ILE A 99 9.00 15.44 3.82
CA ILE A 99 9.14 16.04 5.14
C ILE A 99 10.40 15.50 5.85
N GLY A 100 10.61 14.19 5.82
CA GLY A 100 11.79 13.55 6.40
C GLY A 100 13.08 14.05 5.75
N LEU A 101 13.10 14.12 4.42
CA LEU A 101 14.22 14.64 3.65
C LEU A 101 14.50 16.11 3.97
N PHE A 102 13.46 16.95 4.01
CA PHE A 102 13.60 18.36 4.38
C PHE A 102 14.22 18.53 5.77
N ARG A 103 13.75 17.76 6.77
CA ARG A 103 14.30 17.81 8.13
C ARG A 103 15.77 17.42 8.17
N VAL A 104 16.17 16.41 7.40
CA VAL A 104 17.57 15.99 7.28
C VAL A 104 18.43 17.08 6.63
N LEU A 105 17.96 17.70 5.54
CA LEU A 105 18.67 18.76 4.83
C LEU A 105 18.77 20.07 5.63
N ALA A 106 17.73 20.40 6.39
CA ALA A 106 17.69 21.59 7.25
C ALA A 106 18.50 21.44 8.56
N GLY A 107 19.13 20.28 8.80
CA GLY A 107 19.84 20.00 10.05
C GLY A 107 18.92 19.91 11.28
N LEU A 108 17.61 19.74 11.07
CA LEU A 108 16.58 19.65 12.11
C LEU A 108 16.33 18.20 12.58
N GLY A 109 17.07 17.23 12.04
CA GLY A 109 16.95 15.81 12.38
C GLY A 109 18.00 15.36 13.39
N SER A 110 17.54 14.78 14.51
CA SER A 110 18.32 13.89 15.37
C SER A 110 18.66 12.59 14.65
#